data_AF-A0A7S6ML06-F1
#
_entry.id   AF-A0A7S6ML06-F1
#
_cell.length_a   1.000
_cell.length_b   1.000
_cell.length_c   1.000
_cell.angle_alpha   90.00
_cell.angle_beta   90.00
_cell.angle_gamma   90.00
#
_symmetry.space_group_name_H-M   'P 1'
#
loop_
_entity.id
_entity.type
_entity.pdbx_description
1 polymer ?
#
loop_
_entity_poly.entity_id
_entity_poly.type
_entity_poly.pdbx_seq_one_letter_code
_entity_poly.pdbx_strand_id
1 'polypeptide(L)'
;MVQAETLENLNVNNLLSRQKNNHSFYEAGQLRRAKMHAARLIESIDHKKMLTPALYRLLEASFILETTDSKILAAHLKKTPATIRSEFQKICEILGQSHDTPTDPLFFDHRNKSVVNI
;
A
#
# COMPACT_ATOMS: atom_id res chain seq x y z
N MET A 1 35.46 43.16 -0.37
CA MET A 1 35.08 41.89 -1.00
C MET A 1 33.92 41.28 -0.23
N VAL A 2 32.67 41.58 -0.59
CA VAL A 2 31.46 41.00 0.06
C VAL A 2 30.38 40.81 -1.03
N GLN A 3 30.59 39.86 -1.94
CA GLN A 3 29.59 39.52 -2.97
C GLN A 3 29.50 38.01 -3.29
N ALA A 4 30.32 37.16 -2.68
CA ALA A 4 30.31 35.71 -2.96
C ALA A 4 29.30 34.93 -2.10
N GLU A 5 29.07 35.35 -0.85
CA GLU A 5 28.23 34.60 0.11
C GLU A 5 26.71 34.72 -0.16
N THR A 6 26.28 35.78 -0.86
CA THR A 6 24.86 36.04 -1.15
C THR A 6 24.34 35.23 -2.35
N LEU A 7 25.19 34.92 -3.34
CA LEU A 7 24.79 34.14 -4.52
C LEU A 7 24.60 32.66 -4.19
N GLU A 8 25.46 32.10 -3.33
CA GLU A 8 25.36 30.69 -2.92
C GLU A 8 24.11 30.42 -2.06
N ASN A 9 23.77 31.34 -1.14
CA ASN A 9 22.56 31.22 -0.32
C ASN A 9 21.28 31.26 -1.15
N LEU A 10 21.20 32.11 -2.19
CA LEU A 10 20.04 32.16 -3.09
C LEU A 10 19.89 30.88 -3.93
N ASN A 11 21.01 30.26 -4.32
CA ASN A 11 20.99 29.03 -5.09
C ASN A 11 20.54 27.82 -4.25
N VAL A 12 21.03 27.71 -3.01
CA VAL A 12 20.64 26.64 -2.07
C VAL A 12 19.14 26.72 -1.72
N ASN A 13 18.61 27.92 -1.50
CA ASN A 13 17.19 28.12 -1.19
C ASN A 13 16.27 27.79 -2.39
N ASN A 14 16.71 28.06 -3.63
CA ASN A 14 15.97 27.67 -4.83
C ASN A 14 15.99 26.15 -5.08
N LEU A 15 17.09 25.47 -4.75
CA LEU A 15 17.19 24.02 -4.91
C LEU A 15 16.34 23.27 -3.86
N LEU A 16 16.36 23.75 -2.61
CA LEU A 16 15.52 23.23 -1.51
C LEU A 16 14.02 23.46 -1.74
N SER A 17 13.64 24.65 -2.23
CA SER A 17 12.24 24.93 -2.57
C SER A 17 11.78 24.08 -3.75
N ARG A 18 12.58 23.94 -4.82
CA ARG A 18 12.27 23.04 -5.95
C ARG A 18 12.12 21.58 -5.49
N GLN A 19 12.96 21.10 -4.59
CA GLN A 19 12.88 19.75 -4.03
C GLN A 19 11.60 19.53 -3.20
N LYS A 20 11.22 20.50 -2.36
CA LYS A 20 9.95 20.47 -1.59
C LYS A 20 8.73 20.49 -2.51
N ASN A 21 8.75 21.30 -3.56
CA ASN A 21 7.64 21.44 -4.49
C ASN A 21 7.43 20.12 -5.26
N ASN A 22 8.52 19.50 -5.71
CA ASN A 22 8.47 18.23 -6.41
C ASN A 22 7.94 17.09 -5.54
N HIS A 23 8.26 17.06 -4.24
CA HIS A 23 7.78 16.04 -3.30
C HIS A 23 6.25 15.94 -3.30
N SER A 24 5.56 17.09 -3.24
CA SER A 24 4.09 17.16 -3.29
C SER A 24 3.52 16.62 -4.61
N PHE A 25 4.17 16.90 -5.75
CA PHE A 25 3.75 16.36 -7.05
C PHE A 25 4.03 14.85 -7.18
N TYR A 26 5.14 14.36 -6.63
CA TYR A 26 5.43 12.93 -6.58
C TYR A 26 4.40 12.18 -5.71
N GLU A 27 4.07 12.72 -4.54
CA GLU A 27 3.04 12.15 -3.65
C GLU A 27 1.65 12.18 -4.29
N ALA A 28 1.26 13.29 -4.94
CA ALA A 28 0.00 13.37 -5.67
C ALA A 28 -0.07 12.36 -6.83
N GLY A 29 1.03 12.16 -7.55
CA GLY A 29 1.15 11.14 -8.59
C GLY A 29 1.03 9.71 -8.06
N GLN A 30 1.68 9.41 -6.93
CA GLN A 30 1.59 8.12 -6.24
C GLN A 30 0.17 7.85 -5.74
N LEU A 31 -0.47 8.85 -5.13
CA LEU A 31 -1.85 8.76 -4.67
C LEU A 31 -2.81 8.52 -5.83
N ARG A 32 -2.64 9.25 -6.95
CA ARG A 32 -3.45 9.03 -8.17
C ARG A 32 -3.29 7.60 -8.68
N ARG A 33 -2.05 7.09 -8.74
CA ARG A 33 -1.78 5.70 -9.14
C ARG A 33 -2.43 4.72 -8.18
N ALA A 34 -2.25 4.88 -6.86
CA ALA A 34 -2.85 4.02 -5.84
C ALA A 34 -4.38 3.99 -5.95
N LYS A 35 -5.03 5.14 -6.14
CA LYS A 35 -6.48 5.24 -6.36
C LYS A 35 -6.92 4.50 -7.63
N MET A 36 -6.19 4.67 -8.75
CA MET A 36 -6.48 3.96 -10.01
C MET A 36 -6.32 2.44 -9.85
N HIS A 37 -5.28 1.98 -9.16
CA HIS A 37 -5.06 0.57 -8.89
C HIS A 37 -6.15 0.00 -7.97
N ALA A 38 -6.55 0.73 -6.92
CA ALA A 38 -7.65 0.35 -6.05
C ALA A 38 -8.99 0.25 -6.82
N ALA A 39 -9.30 1.22 -7.67
CA ALA A 39 -10.51 1.20 -8.50
C ALA A 39 -10.56 -0.02 -9.43
N ARG A 40 -9.45 -0.34 -10.11
CA ARG A 40 -9.33 -1.53 -10.96
C ARG A 40 -9.44 -2.83 -10.18
N LEU A 41 -8.85 -2.87 -8.97
CA LEU A 41 -8.96 -4.01 -8.08
C LEU A 41 -10.42 -4.24 -7.68
N ILE A 42 -11.12 -3.19 -7.23
CA ILE A 42 -12.55 -3.25 -6.86
C ILE A 42 -13.39 -3.75 -8.04
N GLU A 43 -13.19 -3.16 -9.23
CA GLU A 43 -13.87 -3.59 -10.45
C GLU A 43 -13.64 -5.08 -10.75
N SER A 44 -12.39 -5.57 -10.62
CA SER A 44 -12.07 -6.97 -10.87
C SER A 44 -12.72 -7.94 -9.87
N ILE A 45 -12.87 -7.51 -8.61
CA ILE A 45 -13.49 -8.29 -7.54
C ILE A 45 -15.00 -8.38 -7.77
N ASP A 46 -15.63 -7.25 -8.13
CA ASP A 46 -17.07 -7.15 -8.37
C ASP A 46 -17.49 -7.99 -9.58
N HIS A 47 -16.79 -7.87 -10.72
CA HIS A 47 -17.11 -8.62 -11.94
C HIS A 47 -16.99 -10.13 -11.77
N LYS A 48 -15.97 -10.58 -11.02
CA LYS A 48 -15.72 -12.00 -10.78
C LYS A 48 -16.50 -12.55 -9.59
N LYS A 49 -17.26 -11.71 -8.88
CA LYS A 49 -17.90 -12.05 -7.59
C LYS A 49 -16.94 -12.77 -6.64
N MET A 50 -15.67 -12.34 -6.62
CA MET A 50 -14.61 -13.05 -5.92
C MET A 50 -14.85 -13.08 -4.41
N LEU A 51 -15.49 -12.04 -3.88
CA LEU A 51 -15.88 -11.99 -2.47
C LEU A 51 -17.33 -12.48 -2.30
N THR A 52 -17.53 -13.34 -1.31
CA THR A 52 -18.90 -13.71 -0.90
C THR A 52 -19.59 -12.50 -0.24
N PRO A 53 -20.94 -12.46 -0.19
CA PRO A 53 -21.67 -11.37 0.47
C PRO A 53 -21.24 -11.14 1.93
N ALA A 54 -20.84 -12.20 2.64
CA ALA A 54 -20.34 -12.09 4.00
C ALA A 54 -19.00 -11.34 4.08
N LEU A 55 -18.10 -11.56 3.12
CA LEU A 55 -16.80 -10.88 3.05
C LEU A 55 -16.95 -9.41 2.62
N TYR A 56 -17.86 -9.12 1.69
CA TYR A 56 -18.19 -7.73 1.33
C TYR A 56 -18.71 -6.94 2.53
N ARG A 57 -19.66 -7.50 3.28
CA ARG A 57 -20.20 -6.84 4.49
C ARG A 57 -19.12 -6.62 5.55
N LEU A 58 -18.14 -7.52 5.65
CA LEU A 58 -17.01 -7.32 6.56
C LEU A 58 -16.15 -6.13 6.11
N LEU A 59 -15.82 -6.03 4.82
CA LEU A 59 -15.08 -4.89 4.28
C LEU A 59 -15.85 -3.58 4.47
N GLU A 60 -17.12 -3.56 4.10
CA GLU A 60 -17.99 -2.41 4.26
C GLU A 60 -18.04 -1.94 5.72
N ALA A 61 -18.27 -2.86 6.67
CA ALA A 61 -18.28 -2.53 8.09
C ALA A 61 -16.91 -2.03 8.57
N SER A 62 -15.80 -2.59 8.07
CA SER A 62 -14.45 -2.13 8.42
C SER A 62 -14.16 -0.71 7.93
N PHE A 63 -14.71 -0.32 6.78
CA PHE A 63 -14.59 1.03 6.26
C PHE A 63 -15.51 2.01 7.00
N ILE A 64 -16.77 1.65 7.23
CA ILE A 64 -17.74 2.51 7.93
C ILE A 64 -17.30 2.81 9.37
N LEU A 65 -16.75 1.81 10.05
CA LEU A 65 -16.28 1.93 11.44
C LEU A 65 -14.80 2.32 11.54
N GLU A 66 -14.12 2.47 10.39
CA GLU A 66 -12.68 2.77 10.29
C GLU A 66 -11.82 1.89 11.21
N THR A 67 -12.13 0.60 11.31
CA THR A 67 -11.45 -0.32 12.21
C THR A 67 -11.31 -1.72 11.63
N THR A 68 -10.22 -2.37 12.01
CA THR A 68 -9.97 -3.80 11.76
C THR A 68 -10.03 -4.62 13.05
N ASP A 69 -10.44 -4.02 14.18
CA ASP A 69 -10.55 -4.74 15.45
C ASP A 69 -11.64 -5.81 15.37
N SER A 70 -11.21 -7.07 15.51
CA SER A 70 -12.10 -8.23 15.40
C SER A 70 -13.24 -8.25 16.43
N LYS A 71 -13.08 -7.64 17.61
CA LYS A 71 -14.11 -7.58 18.65
C LYS A 71 -15.18 -6.55 18.31
N ILE A 72 -14.76 -5.38 17.85
CA ILE A 72 -15.69 -4.30 17.45
C ILE A 72 -16.53 -4.75 16.25
N LEU A 73 -15.87 -5.31 15.24
CA LEU A 73 -16.53 -5.83 14.05
C LEU A 73 -17.41 -7.05 14.34
N ALA A 74 -16.98 -7.93 15.24
CA ALA A 74 -17.78 -9.07 15.69
C ALA A 74 -19.10 -8.61 16.35
N ALA A 75 -19.03 -7.63 17.24
CA ALA A 75 -20.21 -7.06 17.87
C ALA A 75 -21.14 -6.41 16.83
N HIS A 76 -20.58 -5.63 15.90
CA HIS A 76 -21.37 -4.95 14.86
C HIS A 76 -22.05 -5.94 13.90
N LEU A 77 -21.32 -6.97 13.45
CA LEU A 77 -21.80 -7.95 12.47
C LEU A 77 -22.53 -9.13 13.10
N LYS A 78 -22.66 -9.15 14.44
CA LYS A 78 -23.24 -10.27 15.22
C LYS A 78 -22.57 -11.61 14.92
N LYS A 79 -21.24 -11.59 14.80
CA LYS A 79 -20.38 -12.76 14.58
C LYS A 79 -19.43 -12.97 15.75
N THR A 80 -18.69 -14.07 15.76
CA THR A 80 -17.59 -14.24 16.72
C THR A 80 -16.31 -13.58 16.22
N PRO A 81 -15.42 -13.10 17.11
CA PRO A 81 -14.11 -12.57 16.70
C PRO A 81 -13.25 -13.59 15.94
N ALA A 82 -13.42 -14.89 16.20
CA ALA A 82 -12.75 -15.95 15.45
C ALA A 82 -13.22 -16.01 14.00
N THR A 83 -14.53 -15.90 13.76
CA THR A 83 -15.11 -15.82 12.41
C THR A 83 -14.59 -14.61 11.65
N ILE A 84 -14.55 -13.42 12.29
CA ILE A 84 -14.02 -12.19 11.67
C ILE A 84 -12.58 -12.37 11.19
N ARG A 85 -11.71 -12.95 12.03
CA ARG A 85 -10.31 -13.22 11.66
C ARG A 85 -10.20 -14.16 10.47
N SER A 86 -10.97 -15.25 10.46
CA SER A 86 -10.99 -16.20 9.34
C SER A 86 -11.51 -15.55 8.05
N GLU A 87 -12.53 -14.70 8.13
CA GLU A 87 -13.06 -13.98 6.97
C GLU A 87 -12.06 -12.96 6.42
N PHE A 88 -11.36 -12.21 7.28
CA PHE A 88 -10.25 -11.35 6.84
C PHE A 88 -9.12 -12.14 6.18
N GLN A 89 -8.77 -13.31 6.71
CA GLN A 89 -7.77 -14.17 6.09
C GLN A 89 -8.20 -14.59 4.67
N LYS A 90 -9.46 -14.97 4.47
CA LYS A 90 -10.00 -15.29 3.14
C LYS A 90 -9.93 -14.10 2.19
N ILE A 91 -10.23 -12.90 2.67
CA ILE A 91 -10.08 -11.66 1.89
C ILE A 91 -8.62 -11.51 1.46
N CYS A 92 -7.66 -11.65 2.39
CA CYS A 92 -6.24 -11.57 2.06
C CYS A 92 -5.80 -12.64 1.05
N GLU A 93 -6.31 -13.87 1.16
CA GLU A 93 -6.02 -14.94 0.19
C GLU A 93 -6.54 -14.60 -1.20
N ILE A 94 -7.79 -14.14 -1.29
CA ILE A 94 -8.44 -13.73 -2.56
C ILE A 94 -7.68 -12.57 -3.22
N LEU A 95 -7.28 -11.57 -2.43
CA LEU A 95 -6.55 -10.42 -2.92
C LEU A 95 -5.07 -10.73 -3.21
N GLY A 96 -4.44 -11.59 -2.42
CA GLY A 96 -3.05 -12.01 -2.59
C GLY A 96 -2.84 -12.92 -3.80
N GLN A 97 -3.83 -13.74 -4.16
CA GLN A 97 -3.82 -14.56 -5.37
C GLN A 97 -3.93 -13.73 -6.68
N SER A 98 -4.19 -12.43 -6.59
CA SER A 98 -4.23 -11.56 -7.78
C SER A 98 -2.85 -11.19 -8.34
N HIS A 99 -1.75 -11.65 -7.71
CA HIS A 99 -0.37 -11.45 -8.15
C HIS A 99 0.34 -12.77 -8.54
N ASP A 100 -0.25 -13.53 -9.45
CA ASP A 100 0.51 -14.47 -10.27
C ASP A 100 0.83 -13.81 -11.62
N THR A 101 1.62 -12.73 -11.59
CA THR A 101 2.42 -12.34 -12.75
C THR A 101 3.64 -13.27 -12.79
N PRO A 102 4.06 -13.81 -13.95
CA PRO A 102 5.21 -14.69 -14.02
C PRO A 102 6.44 -13.98 -13.43
N THR A 103 6.95 -14.56 -12.36
CA THR A 103 8.17 -14.14 -11.67
C THR A 103 9.30 -14.00 -12.66
N ASP A 104 9.71 -12.77 -12.93
CA ASP A 104 10.94 -12.47 -13.66
C ASP A 104 12.13 -12.87 -12.75
N PRO A 105 12.97 -13.85 -13.13
CA PRO A 105 13.93 -14.48 -12.22
C PRO A 105 15.17 -13.62 -11.91
N LEU A 106 15.17 -12.32 -12.21
CA LEU A 106 16.36 -11.48 -12.13
C LEU A 106 16.57 -10.76 -10.79
N PHE A 107 15.73 -10.98 -9.79
CA PHE A 107 15.76 -10.21 -8.53
C PHE A 107 16.17 -10.99 -7.28
N PHE A 108 17.05 -11.99 -7.39
CA PHE A 108 17.81 -12.46 -6.22
C PHE A 108 19.17 -13.02 -6.61
N ASP A 109 20.16 -12.16 -6.82
CA ASP A 109 21.54 -12.57 -6.58
C ASP A 109 22.41 -11.43 -6.05
N HIS A 110 22.32 -11.20 -4.74
CA HIS A 110 23.44 -10.70 -3.96
C HIS A 110 23.33 -11.24 -2.53
N ARG A 111 23.75 -12.50 -2.36
CA ARG A 111 24.04 -13.06 -1.04
C ARG A 111 25.53 -13.39 -0.92
N ASN A 112 26.21 -12.55 -0.14
CA ASN A 112 27.40 -12.81 0.69
C ASN A 112 28.27 -14.03 0.33
N LYS A 113 29.44 -13.77 -0.26
CA LYS A 113 30.62 -14.62 -0.08
C LYS A 113 31.58 -13.93 0.88
N SER A 114 31.50 -14.29 2.15
CA SER A 114 32.62 -14.15 3.08
C SER A 114 32.68 -15.40 3.94
N VAL A 115 33.34 -16.42 3.40
CA VAL A 115 33.98 -17.47 4.19
C VAL A 115 35.40 -17.55 3.62
N VAL A 116 36.32 -16.82 4.23
CA VAL A 116 37.76 -17.03 4.07
C VAL A 116 38.14 -18.04 5.15
N ASN A 117 38.48 -19.25 4.69
CA ASN A 117 39.21 -20.24 5.47
C ASN A 117 40.62 -20.30 4.86
N ILE A 118 41.63 -19.88 5.63
CA ILE A 118 43.02 -20.35 5.51
C ILE A 118 43.47 -20.66 6.93
#